data_AF-A0A3D6C9J4-F1
#
_entry.id   AF-A0A3D6C9J4-F1
#
_cell.length_a   1.000
_cell.length_b   1.000
_cell.length_c   1.000
_cell.angle_alpha   90.00
_cell.angle_beta   90.00
_cell.angle_gamma   90.00
#
_symmetry.space_group_name_H-M   'P 1'
#
loop_
_entity.id
_entity.type
_entity.pdbx_description
1 polymer ?
#
loop_
_entity_poly.entity_id
_entity_poly.type
_entity_poly.pdbx_seq_one_letter_code
_entity_poly.pdbx_strand_id
1 'polypeptide(L)' 'RPDTHPVAGPLLKGGPAALAAALDFSPAKEDSGGYVDECHLCYAVRKAALNLLPGILVPPQVYGIANP' A
#
# COMPACT_ATOMS: atom_id res chain seq x y z
N ARG A 1 9.34 1.17 -16.76
CA ARG A 1 9.15 2.64 -16.65
C ARG A 1 8.38 2.90 -15.34
N PRO A 2 8.61 3.99 -14.60
CA PRO A 2 8.02 4.17 -13.27
C PRO A 2 6.49 4.29 -13.29
N ASP A 3 5.92 4.81 -14.37
CA ASP A 3 4.48 4.95 -14.65
C ASP A 3 3.74 3.62 -14.84
N THR A 4 4.45 2.55 -15.24
CA THR A 4 3.88 1.20 -15.42
C THR A 4 4.11 0.31 -14.20
N HIS A 5 4.83 0.77 -13.18
CA HIS A 5 5.11 -0.02 -11.98
C HIS A 5 3.85 -0.11 -11.10
N PRO A 6 3.49 -1.28 -10.54
CA PRO A 6 2.23 -1.47 -9.83
C PRO A 6 2.10 -0.61 -8.56
N VAL A 7 3.22 -0.21 -7.95
CA VAL A 7 3.26 0.71 -6.80
C VAL A 7 3.57 2.16 -7.22
N ALA A 8 4.74 2.41 -7.82
CA ALA A 8 5.17 3.77 -8.19
C ALA A 8 4.25 4.44 -9.23
N GLY A 9 3.65 3.69 -10.16
CA GLY A 9 2.76 4.24 -11.19
C GLY A 9 1.52 4.91 -10.59
N PRO A 10 0.73 4.22 -9.75
CA PRO A 10 -0.38 4.84 -9.02
C PRO A 10 0.06 6.00 -8.12
N LEU A 11 1.17 5.85 -7.37
CA LEU A 11 1.68 6.92 -6.52
C LEU A 11 2.02 8.19 -7.30
N LEU A 12 2.60 8.08 -8.49
CA LEU A 12 2.89 9.21 -9.37
C LEU A 12 1.63 9.86 -9.95
N LYS A 13 0.54 9.10 -10.11
CA LYS A 13 -0.72 9.60 -10.69
C LYS A 13 -1.59 10.34 -9.68
N GLY A 14 -1.59 9.93 -8.42
CA GLY A 14 -2.48 10.51 -7.41
C GLY A 14 -2.17 10.07 -5.98
N GLY A 15 -0.93 9.71 -5.70
CA GLY A 15 -0.47 9.38 -4.35
C GLY A 15 -1.11 8.12 -3.76
N PRO A 16 -1.17 8.03 -2.42
CA PRO A 16 -1.66 6.86 -1.69
C PRO A 16 -3.12 6.50 -2.00
N ALA A 17 -3.98 7.50 -2.23
CA ALA A 17 -5.38 7.27 -2.61
C ALA A 17 -5.50 6.57 -3.97
N ALA A 18 -4.68 6.97 -4.96
CA ALA A 18 -4.63 6.29 -6.26
C ALA A 18 -4.07 4.87 -6.14
N LEU A 19 -3.08 4.63 -5.27
CA LEU A 19 -2.58 3.29 -4.99
C LEU A 19 -3.64 2.39 -4.33
N ALA A 20 -4.39 2.91 -3.35
CA ALA A 20 -5.48 2.21 -2.70
C ALA A 20 -6.57 1.81 -3.70
N ALA A 21 -7.00 2.74 -4.56
CA ALA A 21 -7.98 2.45 -5.61
C ALA A 21 -7.47 1.42 -6.63
N ALA A 22 -6.19 1.50 -7.04
CA ALA A 22 -5.60 0.57 -8.00
C ALA A 22 -5.48 -0.87 -7.46
N LEU A 23 -5.42 -1.04 -6.14
CA LEU A 23 -5.29 -2.34 -5.47
C LEU A 23 -6.59 -2.78 -4.77
N ASP A 24 -7.71 -2.10 -5.03
CA ASP A 24 -9.02 -2.36 -4.40
C ASP A 24 -8.96 -2.41 -2.85
N PHE A 25 -8.14 -1.53 -2.28
CA PHE A 25 -7.96 -1.42 -0.83
C PHE A 25 -8.84 -0.32 -0.24
N SER A 26 -9.51 -0.63 0.87
CA SER A 26 -10.28 0.35 1.64
C SER A 26 -9.82 0.38 3.10
N PRO A 27 -9.31 1.52 3.60
CA PRO A 27 -8.75 1.64 4.96
C PRO A 27 -9.79 1.43 6.06
N ALA A 28 -11.08 1.59 5.76
CA ALA A 28 -12.17 1.37 6.71
C ALA A 28 -12.27 -0.08 7.25
N LYS A 29 -11.57 -1.04 6.64
CA LYS A 29 -11.51 -2.43 7.10
C LYS A 29 -10.43 -2.68 8.17
N GLU A 30 -9.41 -1.82 8.27
CA GLU A 30 -8.30 -1.97 9.22
C GLU A 30 -8.34 -0.93 10.35
N ASP A 31 -8.71 0.31 10.04
CA ASP A 31 -8.89 1.39 11.01
C ASP A 31 -10.38 1.70 11.18
N SER A 32 -10.79 1.95 12.42
CA SER A 32 -12.15 2.09 12.97
C SER A 32 -13.02 3.22 12.37
N GLY A 33 -13.09 3.36 11.04
CA GLY A 33 -13.87 4.37 10.32
C GLY A 33 -13.36 5.81 10.45
N GLY A 34 -12.11 5.99 10.90
CA GLY A 34 -11.51 7.31 11.11
C GLY A 34 -10.87 7.92 9.86
N TYR A 35 -10.52 9.22 9.96
CA TYR A 35 -9.63 9.88 9.01
C TYR A 35 -8.22 9.24 9.07
N VAL A 36 -7.62 8.99 7.92
CA VAL A 36 -6.27 8.45 7.77
C VAL A 36 -5.46 9.42 6.91
N ASP A 37 -4.29 9.84 7.40
CA ASP A 37 -3.40 10.70 6.63
C ASP A 37 -2.73 9.95 5.46
N GLU A 38 -2.14 10.68 4.53
CA GLU A 38 -1.52 10.12 3.33
C GLU A 38 -0.41 9.10 3.65
N CYS A 39 0.43 9.38 4.65
CA CYS A 39 1.53 8.52 5.02
C CYS A 39 1.03 7.20 5.61
N HIS A 40 0.03 7.26 6.48
CA HIS A 40 -0.60 6.09 7.08
C HIS A 40 -1.35 5.27 6.02
N LEU A 41 -2.11 5.92 5.13
CA LEU A 41 -2.79 5.22 4.02
C LEU A 41 -1.78 4.51 3.11
N CYS A 42 -0.66 5.16 2.79
CA CYS A 42 0.40 4.57 1.97
C CYS A 42 1.02 3.34 2.62
N TYR A 43 1.24 3.39 3.93
CA TYR A 43 1.76 2.26 4.68
C TYR A 43 0.75 1.10 4.72
N ALA A 44 -0.51 1.38 5.07
CA ALA A 44 -1.56 0.38 5.20
C ALA A 44 -1.82 -0.38 3.88
N VAL A 45 -2.00 0.36 2.77
CA VAL A 45 -2.22 -0.27 1.45
C VAL A 45 -1.05 -1.16 1.03
N ARG A 46 0.20 -0.72 1.27
CA ARG A 46 1.39 -1.50 0.91
C ARG A 46 1.53 -2.73 1.80
N LYS A 47 1.22 -2.62 3.09
CA LYS A 47 1.22 -3.77 4.01
C LYS A 47 0.19 -4.82 3.59
N ALA A 48 -1.04 -4.41 3.28
CA ALA A 48 -2.09 -5.31 2.81
C ALA A 48 -1.75 -5.99 1.47
N ALA A 49 -0.99 -5.30 0.61
CA ALA A 49 -0.60 -5.81 -0.70
C ALA A 49 0.65 -6.72 -0.72
N LEU A 50 1.25 -7.03 0.44
CA LEU A 50 2.46 -7.87 0.52
C LEU A 50 2.32 -9.22 -0.20
N ASN A 51 1.17 -9.87 -0.05
CA ASN A 51 0.89 -11.15 -0.70
C ASN A 51 0.54 -11.00 -2.19
N LEU A 52 0.07 -9.82 -2.61
CA LEU A 52 -0.29 -9.53 -4.00
C LEU A 52 0.91 -9.15 -4.86
N LEU A 53 1.93 -8.54 -4.24
CA LEU A 53 3.12 -8.03 -4.92
C LEU A 53 4.42 -8.61 -4.33
N PRO A 54 4.58 -9.95 -4.32
CA PRO A 54 5.77 -10.59 -3.79
C PRO A 54 7.01 -10.16 -4.58
N GLY A 55 8.09 -9.86 -3.88
CA GLY A 55 9.35 -9.39 -4.48
C GLY A 55 9.38 -7.90 -4.86
N ILE A 56 8.24 -7.20 -4.85
CA ILE A 56 8.18 -5.74 -5.02
C ILE A 56 8.09 -5.05 -3.66
N LEU A 57 7.21 -5.54 -2.79
CA LEU A 57 7.04 -5.00 -1.43
C LEU A 57 7.86 -5.84 -0.46
N VAL A 58 9.17 -5.60 -0.46
CA VAL A 58 10.13 -6.33 0.36
C VAL A 58 11.11 -5.37 1.04
N PRO A 59 11.72 -5.76 2.17
CA PRO A 59 11.46 -7.01 2.90
C PRO A 59 10.27 -6.85 3.87
N PRO A 60 9.52 -7.92 4.21
CA PRO A 60 8.28 -7.82 5.01
C PRO A 60 8.47 -7.19 6.41
N GLN A 61 9.70 -7.20 6.93
CA GLN A 61 10.09 -6.60 8.20
C GLN A 61 9.83 -5.08 8.24
N VAL A 62 9.90 -4.37 7.10
CA VAL A 62 9.60 -2.93 7.07
C VAL A 62 8.11 -2.62 7.30
N TYR A 63 7.26 -3.66 7.27
CA TYR A 63 5.84 -3.59 7.57
C TYR A 63 5.48 -4.24 8.92
N GLY A 64 6.49 -4.49 9.76
CA GLY A 64 6.32 -5.09 11.09
C GLY A 64 6.00 -6.58 11.07
N ILE A 65 6.22 -7.26 9.95
CA ILE A 65 6.06 -8.72 9.86
C ILE A 65 7.42 -9.38 10.10
N ALA A 66 7.56 -10.08 11.22
CA ALA A 66 8.74 -10.89 11.48
C ALA A 66 8.84 -12.03 10.45
N ASN A 67 10.04 -12.37 10.00
CA ASN A 67 10.23 -13.64 9.29
C ASN A 67 9.99 -14.78 10.29
N PRO A 68 9.45 -15.94 9.86
CA PRO A 68 9.54 -17.16 10.65
C PRO A 68 10.99 -17.52 10.98
#